data_AF-A0A1C0TST9-F1
#
_entry.id   AF-A0A1C0TST9-F1
#
_cell.length_a   1.000
_cell.length_b   1.000
_cell.length_c   1.000
_cell.angle_alpha   90.00
_cell.angle_beta   90.00
_cell.angle_gamma   90.00
#
_symmetry.space_group_name_H-M   'P 1'
#
loop_
_entity.id
_entity.type
_entity.pdbx_description
1 polymer ?
#
loop_
_entity_poly.entity_id
_entity_poly.type
_entity_poly.pdbx_seq_one_letter_code
_entity_poly.pdbx_strand_id
1 'polypeptide(L)'
;MNNKPKCQYISPDGHSCQEIDMGSGYCFWHDAKFDKSGLELSQKLERYAKKGGLLQGLELKRANLEGLNLVKFNDHNGYDLSYSNFYRANLHGAHLFNSTIKNASLMKADLRDANLHCCKLENTNILGVKLNATRIDNLVLGDKLLQENQAIEATKQKNYEEAQDLYLQSEEIYRLLRKGAEQQGLFEMAGKYTYSELRMRHAQYPKYSKKRMVSSFIDMLCGYGEKPENVIRFSLGMILLCALCYFVLGINYNDETIRIDTSATFEDNLHAMFNCFYFSVVTFTTLGYGDITPVGITRLIATIEAFIGSFSLALFVVVFVKRMTR
;
A
#
# COMPACT_ATOMS: atom_id res chain seq x y z
N MET A 1 44.23 -24.73 25.47
CA MET A 1 43.65 -23.49 24.93
C MET A 1 42.15 -23.57 25.11
N ASN A 2 41.60 -22.85 26.09
CA ASN A 2 40.18 -22.96 26.46
C ASN A 2 39.30 -22.57 25.27
N ASN A 3 38.54 -23.55 24.77
CA ASN A 3 37.54 -23.36 23.73
C ASN A 3 36.41 -22.53 24.35
N LYS A 4 36.52 -21.19 24.27
CA LYS A 4 35.48 -20.31 24.80
C LYS A 4 34.16 -20.65 24.08
N PRO A 5 33.03 -20.74 24.80
CA PRO A 5 31.76 -21.04 24.17
C PRO A 5 31.48 -20.03 23.05
N LYS A 6 30.90 -20.51 21.95
CA LYS A 6 30.44 -19.67 20.84
C LYS A 6 29.02 -19.19 21.12
N CYS A 7 28.66 -18.09 20.49
CA CYS A 7 27.29 -17.58 20.49
C CYS A 7 26.29 -18.63 19.99
N GLN A 8 25.20 -18.80 20.72
CA GLN A 8 24.12 -19.74 20.41
C GLN A 8 23.10 -19.18 19.41
N TYR A 9 23.27 -17.94 18.92
CA TYR A 9 22.34 -17.35 17.96
C TYR A 9 22.42 -18.06 16.61
N ILE A 10 21.25 -18.51 16.15
CA ILE A 10 21.02 -19.07 14.83
C ILE A 10 19.88 -18.26 14.22
N SER A 11 20.12 -17.66 13.06
CA SER A 11 19.08 -16.96 12.30
C SER A 11 18.00 -17.96 11.83
N PRO A 12 16.76 -17.52 11.60
CA PRO A 12 15.72 -18.35 11.01
C PRO A 12 16.11 -18.98 9.66
N ASP A 13 17.05 -18.39 8.92
CA ASP A 13 17.59 -18.90 7.66
C ASP A 13 18.75 -19.91 7.86
N GLY A 14 19.12 -20.24 9.10
CA GLY A 14 20.12 -21.26 9.44
C GLY A 14 21.56 -20.75 9.63
N HIS A 15 21.83 -19.45 9.45
CA HIS A 15 23.16 -18.88 9.72
C HIS A 15 23.46 -18.82 11.22
N SER A 16 24.61 -19.35 11.62
CA SER A 16 25.07 -19.36 13.01
C SER A 16 26.15 -18.32 13.27
N CYS A 17 26.06 -17.63 14.41
CA CYS A 17 27.07 -16.67 14.83
C CYS A 17 28.36 -17.37 15.29
N GLN A 18 29.51 -16.89 14.82
CA GLN A 18 30.83 -17.45 15.18
C GLN A 18 31.54 -16.67 16.29
N GLU A 19 30.92 -15.61 16.80
CA GLU A 19 31.48 -14.79 17.88
C GLU A 19 31.49 -15.54 19.21
N ILE A 20 32.35 -15.05 20.11
CA ILE A 20 32.53 -15.63 21.44
C ILE A 20 31.34 -15.24 22.32
N ASP A 21 30.81 -16.20 23.08
CA ASP A 21 29.81 -16.00 24.11
C ASP A 21 30.39 -15.18 25.28
N MET A 22 29.64 -14.19 25.75
CA MET A 22 29.99 -13.31 26.86
C MET A 22 29.55 -13.84 28.23
N GLY A 23 29.08 -15.10 28.31
CA GLY A 23 28.67 -15.81 29.52
C GLY A 23 27.15 -15.97 29.66
N SER A 24 26.37 -15.50 28.70
CA SER A 24 24.90 -15.58 28.68
C SER A 24 24.35 -16.58 27.67
N GLY A 25 25.24 -17.26 26.92
CA GLY A 25 24.93 -18.04 25.73
C GLY A 25 25.03 -17.23 24.43
N TYR A 26 25.20 -15.90 24.51
CA TYR A 26 25.18 -15.01 23.35
C TYR A 26 26.43 -14.11 23.30
N CYS A 27 26.82 -13.72 22.09
CA CYS A 27 27.84 -12.70 21.92
C CYS A 27 27.27 -11.31 22.23
N PHE A 28 28.16 -10.31 22.28
CA PHE A 28 27.78 -8.92 22.49
C PHE A 28 26.61 -8.45 21.60
N TRP A 29 26.56 -8.86 20.33
CA TRP A 29 25.56 -8.38 19.37
C TRP A 29 24.18 -9.04 19.51
N HIS A 30 24.14 -10.31 19.91
CA HIS A 30 22.92 -11.12 19.97
C HIS A 30 22.33 -11.22 21.39
N ASP A 31 23.05 -10.72 22.40
CA ASP A 31 22.57 -10.76 23.78
C ASP A 31 21.57 -9.63 24.06
N ALA A 32 20.29 -9.97 24.18
CA ALA A 32 19.23 -9.04 24.57
C ALA A 32 19.29 -8.58 26.04
N LYS A 33 19.95 -9.35 26.92
CA LYS A 33 20.07 -9.02 28.36
C LYS A 33 21.12 -7.95 28.62
N PHE A 34 22.12 -7.85 27.74
CA PHE A 34 23.13 -6.82 27.83
C PHE A 34 22.56 -5.48 27.36
N ASP A 35 22.44 -4.52 28.28
CA ASP A 35 21.94 -3.17 27.99
C ASP A 35 22.96 -2.40 27.14
N LYS A 36 22.53 -2.00 25.95
CA LYS A 36 23.33 -1.22 24.99
C LYS A 36 22.79 0.19 24.82
N SER A 37 21.85 0.61 25.67
CA SER A 37 21.23 1.92 25.60
C SER A 37 22.27 3.04 25.67
N GLY A 38 22.24 3.95 24.69
CA GLY A 38 23.14 5.10 24.64
C GLY A 38 24.61 4.79 24.33
N LEU A 39 24.98 3.53 24.10
CA LEU A 39 26.34 3.21 23.67
C LEU A 39 26.57 3.65 22.23
N GLU A 40 27.69 4.32 21.99
CA GLU A 40 28.19 4.67 20.65
C GLU A 40 28.71 3.43 19.93
N LEU A 41 27.86 2.80 19.12
CA LEU A 41 28.15 1.50 18.50
C LEU A 41 28.41 1.59 17.00
N SER A 42 28.23 2.74 16.35
CA SER A 42 28.39 2.91 14.88
C SER A 42 29.70 2.33 14.37
N GLN A 43 30.84 2.87 14.82
CA GLN A 43 32.17 2.41 14.35
C GLN A 43 32.45 0.95 14.69
N LYS A 44 31.95 0.47 15.84
CA LYS A 44 32.14 -0.93 16.27
C LYS A 44 31.36 -1.87 15.37
N LEU A 45 30.12 -1.51 15.02
CA LEU A 45 29.25 -2.27 14.14
C LEU A 45 29.77 -2.28 12.70
N GLU A 46 30.28 -1.15 12.21
CA GLU A 46 30.93 -1.07 10.89
C GLU A 46 32.14 -1.99 10.78
N ARG A 47 33.01 -2.00 11.81
CA ARG A 47 34.16 -2.91 11.84
C ARG A 47 33.74 -4.37 11.91
N TYR A 48 32.68 -4.68 12.64
CA TYR A 48 32.11 -6.02 12.71
C TYR A 48 31.55 -6.47 11.35
N ALA A 49 30.78 -5.60 10.68
CA ALA A 49 30.26 -5.83 9.34
C ALA A 49 31.38 -6.04 8.31
N LYS A 50 32.43 -5.21 8.34
CA LYS A 50 33.60 -5.33 7.43
C LYS A 50 34.39 -6.62 7.61
N LYS A 51 34.38 -7.21 8.80
CA LYS A 51 35.03 -8.50 9.09
C LYS A 51 34.17 -9.71 8.70
N GLY A 52 32.98 -9.49 8.13
CA GLY A 52 32.05 -10.58 7.79
C GLY A 52 31.26 -11.09 8.99
N GLY A 53 31.08 -10.27 10.03
CA GLY A 53 30.23 -10.60 11.16
C GLY A 53 28.77 -10.82 10.75
N LEU A 54 28.07 -11.72 11.46
CA LEU A 54 26.64 -11.98 11.23
C LEU A 54 25.80 -10.79 11.76
N LEU A 55 25.17 -10.06 10.84
CA LEU A 55 24.36 -8.87 11.13
C LEU A 55 22.86 -9.16 11.28
N GLN A 56 22.44 -10.41 11.10
CA GLN A 56 21.07 -10.82 11.40
C GLN A 56 20.88 -10.94 12.91
N GLY A 57 19.71 -10.53 13.42
CA GLY A 57 19.32 -10.69 14.83
C GLY A 57 20.01 -9.77 15.82
N LEU A 58 20.53 -8.62 15.39
CA LEU A 58 21.23 -7.71 16.29
C LEU A 58 20.28 -7.17 17.37
N GLU A 59 20.66 -7.29 18.64
CA GLU A 59 19.92 -6.75 19.77
C GLU A 59 20.48 -5.37 20.16
N LEU A 60 20.05 -4.35 19.40
CA LEU A 60 20.54 -2.96 19.46
C LEU A 60 19.47 -1.97 19.91
N LYS A 61 18.53 -2.43 20.73
CA LYS A 61 17.51 -1.60 21.37
C LYS A 61 18.16 -0.39 22.06
N ARG A 62 17.70 0.81 21.74
CA ARG A 62 18.16 2.11 22.28
C ARG A 62 19.65 2.42 22.08
N ALA A 63 20.35 1.68 21.22
CA ALA A 63 21.76 1.96 20.93
C ALA A 63 21.92 3.29 20.19
N ASN A 64 23.08 3.95 20.36
CA ASN A 64 23.46 5.05 19.49
C ASN A 64 24.22 4.51 18.27
N LEU A 65 23.60 4.67 17.11
CA LEU A 65 24.08 4.27 15.79
C LEU A 65 24.06 5.48 14.83
N GLU A 66 24.22 6.69 15.38
CA GLU A 66 24.31 7.92 14.59
C GLU A 66 25.43 7.83 13.56
N GLY A 67 25.13 8.25 12.32
CA GLY A 67 26.05 8.22 11.20
C GLY A 67 26.49 6.82 10.77
N LEU A 68 25.86 5.74 11.25
CA LEU A 68 26.22 4.36 10.93
C LEU A 68 26.31 4.15 9.41
N ASN A 69 27.47 3.69 8.92
CA ASN A 69 27.69 3.44 7.51
C ASN A 69 27.77 1.93 7.19
N LEU A 70 26.66 1.34 6.79
CA LEU A 70 26.56 -0.03 6.30
C LEU A 70 26.27 -0.05 4.80
N VAL A 71 27.19 0.50 4.01
CA VAL A 71 27.16 0.43 2.55
C VAL A 71 28.29 -0.47 2.05
N LYS A 72 27.96 -1.45 1.21
CA LYS A 72 28.95 -2.25 0.49
C LYS A 72 29.23 -1.60 -0.86
N PHE A 73 30.38 -0.94 -1.01
CA PHE A 73 30.74 -0.23 -2.25
C PHE A 73 30.87 -1.15 -3.50
N ASN A 74 31.21 -2.43 -3.31
CA ASN A 74 31.51 -3.36 -4.40
C ASN A 74 30.47 -4.49 -4.55
N ASP A 75 29.36 -4.43 -3.81
CA ASP A 75 28.31 -5.46 -3.83
C ASP A 75 26.99 -4.79 -4.17
N HIS A 76 26.31 -5.32 -5.18
CA HIS A 76 24.96 -4.88 -5.55
C HIS A 76 23.92 -5.33 -4.53
N ASN A 77 24.31 -6.11 -3.51
CA ASN A 77 23.48 -6.43 -2.35
C ASN A 77 23.99 -5.66 -1.14
N GLY A 78 23.10 -4.99 -0.40
CA GLY A 78 23.45 -4.36 0.87
C GLY A 78 23.77 -5.39 1.98
N TYR A 79 23.83 -4.91 3.22
CA TYR A 79 23.95 -5.80 4.37
C TYR A 79 22.59 -6.39 4.76
N ASP A 80 22.60 -7.58 5.34
CA ASP A 80 21.40 -8.21 5.87
C ASP A 80 21.31 -8.05 7.39
N LEU A 81 20.40 -7.18 7.81
CA LEU A 81 20.05 -6.82 9.18
C LEU A 81 18.71 -7.46 9.60
N SER A 82 18.24 -8.48 8.89
CA SER A 82 16.97 -9.14 9.19
C SER A 82 16.92 -9.66 10.63
N TYR A 83 15.71 -9.72 11.19
CA TYR A 83 15.43 -10.16 12.57
C TYR A 83 16.04 -9.28 13.68
N SER A 84 16.64 -8.14 13.33
CA SER A 84 17.27 -7.25 14.31
C SER A 84 16.26 -6.41 15.08
N ASN A 85 16.65 -6.01 16.28
CA ASN A 85 15.89 -5.15 17.18
C ASN A 85 16.58 -3.80 17.33
N PHE A 86 16.05 -2.80 16.62
CA PHE A 86 16.45 -1.40 16.68
C PHE A 86 15.41 -0.55 17.42
N TYR A 87 14.63 -1.13 18.33
CA TYR A 87 13.61 -0.39 19.08
C TYR A 87 14.22 0.85 19.76
N ARG A 88 13.76 2.05 19.36
CA ARG A 88 14.28 3.36 19.81
C ARG A 88 15.79 3.58 19.57
N ALA A 89 16.42 2.88 18.64
CA ALA A 89 17.80 3.15 18.29
C ALA A 89 17.93 4.54 17.62
N ASN A 90 19.05 5.21 17.83
CA ASN A 90 19.41 6.41 17.08
C ASN A 90 20.13 6.00 15.80
N LEU A 91 19.50 6.12 14.64
CA LEU A 91 20.06 5.88 13.31
C LEU A 91 20.07 7.17 12.49
N HIS A 92 20.14 8.33 13.17
CA HIS A 92 20.20 9.63 12.51
C HIS A 92 21.41 9.68 11.58
N GLY A 93 21.21 10.10 10.33
CA GLY A 93 22.25 10.15 9.31
C GLY A 93 22.82 8.78 8.89
N ALA A 94 22.18 7.66 9.24
CA ALA A 94 22.70 6.34 8.90
C ALA A 94 22.63 6.07 7.38
N HIS A 95 23.69 5.48 6.82
CA HIS A 95 23.75 5.05 5.42
C HIS A 95 23.48 3.55 5.33
N LEU A 96 22.25 3.19 4.94
CA LEU A 96 21.77 1.81 4.87
C LEU A 96 21.39 1.39 3.45
N PHE A 97 21.89 2.09 2.42
CA PHE A 97 21.56 1.86 1.00
C PHE A 97 21.49 0.36 0.67
N ASN A 98 20.33 -0.04 0.13
CA ASN A 98 20.07 -1.41 -0.35
C ASN A 98 20.20 -2.52 0.71
N SER A 99 20.21 -2.16 2.00
CA SER A 99 20.21 -3.11 3.10
C SER A 99 18.87 -3.84 3.22
N THR A 100 18.94 -5.10 3.63
CA THR A 100 17.77 -5.93 3.92
C THR A 100 17.54 -5.90 5.42
N ILE A 101 16.35 -5.50 5.89
CA ILE A 101 16.03 -5.36 7.31
C ILE A 101 14.70 -6.07 7.59
N LYS A 102 14.52 -7.29 7.07
CA LYS A 102 13.21 -7.99 7.12
C LYS A 102 12.93 -8.54 8.51
N ASN A 103 11.64 -8.67 8.87
CA ASN A 103 11.21 -9.23 10.15
C ASN A 103 11.86 -8.56 11.38
N ALA A 104 12.27 -7.30 11.24
CA ALA A 104 12.97 -6.55 12.26
C ALA A 104 12.03 -5.58 12.99
N SER A 105 12.52 -4.94 14.04
CA SER A 105 11.82 -3.85 14.71
C SER A 105 12.63 -2.56 14.63
N LEU A 106 12.14 -1.59 13.87
CA LEU A 106 12.59 -0.19 13.86
C LEU A 106 11.65 0.69 14.69
N MET A 107 10.74 0.11 15.49
CA MET A 107 9.71 0.85 16.20
C MET A 107 10.34 2.00 17.02
N LYS A 108 9.85 3.23 16.78
CA LYS A 108 10.34 4.47 17.40
C LYS A 108 11.83 4.79 17.18
N ALA A 109 12.49 4.17 16.20
CA ALA A 109 13.86 4.52 15.82
C ALA A 109 13.93 5.92 15.20
N ASP A 110 15.05 6.58 15.40
CA ASP A 110 15.35 7.86 14.78
C ASP A 110 16.09 7.64 13.47
N LEU A 111 15.45 7.85 12.33
CA LEU A 111 16.05 7.67 10.99
C LEU A 111 16.17 9.00 10.25
N ARG A 112 16.09 10.13 10.95
CA ARG A 112 16.20 11.46 10.33
C ARG A 112 17.51 11.59 9.57
N ASP A 113 17.46 12.13 8.37
CA ASP A 113 18.62 12.29 7.47
C ASP A 113 19.33 10.98 7.06
N ALA A 114 18.73 9.81 7.35
CA ALA A 114 19.26 8.52 6.94
C ALA A 114 19.01 8.24 5.46
N ASN A 115 19.79 7.33 4.88
CA ASN A 115 19.61 6.82 3.53
C ASN A 115 19.08 5.38 3.54
N LEU A 116 17.78 5.23 3.25
CA LEU A 116 17.08 3.95 3.08
C LEU A 116 16.77 3.63 1.62
N HIS A 117 17.46 4.27 0.67
CA HIS A 117 17.25 4.04 -0.75
C HIS A 117 17.43 2.55 -1.08
N CYS A 118 16.44 1.96 -1.78
CA CYS A 118 16.39 0.53 -2.13
C CYS A 118 16.37 -0.45 -0.93
N CYS A 119 16.13 0.00 0.30
CA CYS A 119 16.03 -0.91 1.44
C CYS A 119 14.81 -1.84 1.36
N LYS A 120 14.95 -3.04 1.91
CA LYS A 120 13.86 -4.02 2.03
C LYS A 120 13.44 -4.14 3.49
N LEU A 121 12.25 -3.65 3.81
CA LEU A 121 11.64 -3.62 5.14
C LEU A 121 10.41 -4.54 5.24
N GLU A 122 10.36 -5.62 4.47
CA GLU A 122 9.27 -6.61 4.53
C GLU A 122 9.07 -7.12 5.96
N ASN A 123 7.82 -7.15 6.43
CA ASN A 123 7.44 -7.55 7.79
C ASN A 123 8.19 -6.81 8.91
N THR A 124 8.62 -5.57 8.66
CA THR A 124 9.36 -4.76 9.64
C THR A 124 8.42 -3.85 10.40
N ASN A 125 8.54 -3.82 11.73
CA ASN A 125 7.79 -2.87 12.53
C ASN A 125 8.44 -1.48 12.43
N ILE A 126 7.83 -0.57 11.68
CA ILE A 126 8.26 0.83 11.53
C ILE A 126 7.33 1.83 12.24
N LEU A 127 6.52 1.37 13.21
CA LEU A 127 5.61 2.24 13.95
C LEU A 127 6.38 3.34 14.71
N GLY A 128 5.96 4.59 14.52
CA GLY A 128 6.54 5.74 15.20
C GLY A 128 8.00 6.05 14.83
N VAL A 129 8.52 5.48 13.73
CA VAL A 129 9.83 5.88 13.19
C VAL A 129 9.82 7.36 12.82
N LYS A 130 10.96 8.03 13.01
CA LYS A 130 11.13 9.41 12.51
C LYS A 130 11.80 9.36 11.14
N LEU A 131 11.09 9.79 10.09
CA LEU A 131 11.56 9.76 8.70
C LEU A 131 11.87 11.16 8.09
N ASN A 132 12.01 12.20 8.90
CA ASN A 132 12.24 13.55 8.38
C ASN A 132 13.57 13.59 7.61
N ALA A 133 13.55 14.06 6.36
CA ALA A 133 14.72 14.09 5.47
C ALA A 133 15.38 12.71 5.22
N THR A 134 14.70 11.61 5.53
CA THR A 134 15.18 10.26 5.20
C THR A 134 14.97 9.98 3.73
N ARG A 135 16.01 9.55 3.02
CA ARG A 135 15.88 9.11 1.63
C ARG A 135 15.18 7.75 1.55
N ILE A 136 14.03 7.66 0.88
CA ILE A 136 13.21 6.43 0.83
C ILE A 136 12.88 5.96 -0.60
N ASP A 137 13.57 6.45 -1.64
CA ASP A 137 13.24 6.00 -3.01
C ASP A 137 13.44 4.49 -3.13
N ASN A 138 12.53 3.83 -3.85
CA ASN A 138 12.52 2.39 -4.06
C ASN A 138 12.51 1.56 -2.76
N LEU A 139 12.02 2.12 -1.65
CA LEU A 139 11.80 1.37 -0.42
C LEU A 139 10.77 0.26 -0.63
N VAL A 140 11.13 -0.97 -0.25
CA VAL A 140 10.27 -2.16 -0.39
C VAL A 140 9.71 -2.55 0.97
N LEU A 141 8.39 -2.44 1.16
CA LEU A 141 7.70 -2.84 2.39
C LEU A 141 7.08 -4.25 2.31
N GLY A 142 7.08 -4.85 1.11
CA GLY A 142 6.25 -6.01 0.77
C GLY A 142 4.86 -5.61 0.30
N ASP A 143 3.96 -6.57 0.13
CA ASP A 143 2.59 -6.35 -0.35
C ASP A 143 1.76 -5.48 0.62
N LYS A 144 2.00 -5.65 1.92
CA LYS A 144 1.30 -4.97 3.02
C LYS A 144 2.24 -4.80 4.21
N LEU A 145 1.94 -3.83 5.08
CA LEU A 145 2.64 -3.67 6.35
C LEU A 145 2.42 -4.87 7.28
N LEU A 146 3.37 -5.10 8.19
CA LEU A 146 3.26 -6.10 9.25
C LEU A 146 1.95 -5.93 10.04
N GLN A 147 1.67 -4.72 10.51
CA GLN A 147 0.46 -4.41 11.28
C GLN A 147 -0.82 -4.62 10.46
N GLU A 148 -0.79 -4.37 9.15
CA GLU A 148 -1.96 -4.59 8.29
C GLU A 148 -2.25 -6.10 8.17
N ASN A 149 -1.22 -6.92 7.98
CA ASN A 149 -1.37 -8.37 7.97
C ASN A 149 -1.92 -8.90 9.30
N GLN A 150 -1.36 -8.42 10.42
CA GLN A 150 -1.85 -8.76 11.76
C GLN A 150 -3.30 -8.30 11.98
N ALA A 151 -3.69 -7.11 11.48
CA ALA A 151 -5.06 -6.61 11.60
C ALA A 151 -6.05 -7.50 10.85
N ILE A 152 -5.67 -7.99 9.66
CA ILE A 152 -6.48 -8.91 8.87
C ILE A 152 -6.64 -10.25 9.60
N GLU A 153 -5.57 -10.76 10.20
CA GLU A 153 -5.61 -12.00 10.99
C GLU A 153 -6.49 -11.85 12.25
N ALA A 154 -6.31 -10.78 13.02
CA ALA A 154 -7.14 -10.46 14.18
C ALA A 154 -8.63 -10.32 13.78
N THR A 155 -8.91 -9.70 12.63
CA THR A 155 -10.28 -9.61 12.09
C THR A 155 -10.87 -10.98 11.78
N LYS A 156 -10.08 -11.91 11.20
CA LYS A 156 -10.52 -13.29 10.93
C LYS A 156 -10.79 -14.05 12.23
N GLN A 157 -9.99 -13.80 13.26
CA GLN A 157 -10.16 -14.37 14.59
C GLN A 157 -11.28 -13.71 15.41
N LYS A 158 -12.00 -12.72 14.84
CA LYS A 158 -13.03 -11.91 15.49
C LYS A 158 -12.52 -11.10 16.69
N ASN A 159 -11.21 -10.88 16.79
CA ASN A 159 -10.63 -9.94 17.75
C ASN A 159 -10.68 -8.52 17.18
N TYR A 160 -11.85 -7.89 17.27
CA TYR A 160 -12.08 -6.61 16.62
C TYR A 160 -11.36 -5.44 17.30
N GLU A 161 -11.10 -5.51 18.61
CA GLU A 161 -10.40 -4.47 19.35
C GLU A 161 -8.93 -4.40 18.92
N GLU A 162 -8.24 -5.55 18.92
CA GLU A 162 -6.87 -5.66 18.43
C GLU A 162 -6.78 -5.29 16.94
N ALA A 163 -7.71 -5.77 16.12
CA ALA A 163 -7.74 -5.42 14.71
C ALA A 163 -7.87 -3.91 14.49
N GLN A 164 -8.72 -3.23 15.28
CA GLN A 164 -8.93 -1.79 15.17
C GLN A 164 -7.66 -1.00 15.53
N ASP A 165 -6.97 -1.40 16.60
CA ASP A 165 -5.69 -0.80 16.99
C ASP A 165 -4.62 -1.01 15.90
N LEU A 166 -4.51 -2.21 15.34
CA LEU A 166 -3.57 -2.51 14.27
C LEU A 166 -3.87 -1.75 12.96
N TYR A 167 -5.15 -1.55 12.61
CA TYR A 167 -5.52 -0.70 11.48
C TYR A 167 -5.16 0.78 11.74
N LEU A 168 -5.30 1.27 12.97
CA LEU A 168 -4.89 2.62 13.34
C LEU A 168 -3.37 2.80 13.23
N GLN A 169 -2.60 1.84 13.75
CA GLN A 169 -1.14 1.81 13.61
C GLN A 169 -0.72 1.81 12.14
N SER A 170 -1.38 0.98 11.31
CA SER A 170 -1.11 0.91 9.87
C SER A 170 -1.42 2.23 9.16
N GLU A 171 -2.51 2.92 9.52
CA GLU A 171 -2.83 4.25 9.01
C GLU A 171 -1.72 5.26 9.35
N GLU A 172 -1.23 5.26 10.59
CA GLU A 172 -0.15 6.15 11.01
C GLU A 172 1.14 5.92 10.21
N ILE A 173 1.51 4.66 10.00
CA ILE A 173 2.69 4.28 9.22
C ILE A 173 2.56 4.73 7.77
N TYR A 174 1.45 4.45 7.09
CA TYR A 174 1.25 4.90 5.71
C TYR A 174 1.23 6.42 5.59
N ARG A 175 0.65 7.13 6.56
CA ARG A 175 0.65 8.60 6.58
C ARG A 175 2.07 9.17 6.72
N LEU A 176 2.90 8.56 7.56
CA LEU A 176 4.31 8.93 7.72
C LEU A 176 5.07 8.73 6.41
N LEU A 177 4.94 7.56 5.79
CA LEU A 177 5.58 7.22 4.53
C LEU A 177 5.12 8.15 3.39
N ARG A 178 3.82 8.45 3.31
CA ARG A 178 3.27 9.42 2.36
C ARG A 178 3.94 10.78 2.50
N LYS A 179 3.99 11.33 3.72
CA LYS A 179 4.61 12.64 3.98
C LYS A 179 6.09 12.64 3.61
N GLY A 180 6.82 11.57 3.92
CA GLY A 180 8.21 11.42 3.53
C GLY A 180 8.41 11.39 2.01
N ALA A 181 7.54 10.68 1.30
CA ALA A 181 7.56 10.60 -0.16
C ALA A 181 7.18 11.95 -0.83
N GLU A 182 6.16 12.64 -0.31
CA GLU A 182 5.73 13.98 -0.79
C GLU A 182 6.87 15.01 -0.67
N GLN A 183 7.61 15.00 0.44
CA GLN A 183 8.74 15.91 0.65
C GLN A 183 9.90 15.70 -0.34
N GLN A 184 10.01 14.49 -0.90
CA GLN A 184 11.06 14.11 -1.86
C GLN A 184 10.61 14.20 -3.32
N GLY A 185 9.35 14.55 -3.58
CA GLY A 185 8.78 14.51 -4.93
C GLY A 185 8.61 13.08 -5.48
N LEU A 186 8.45 12.08 -4.60
CA LEU A 186 8.23 10.68 -4.96
C LEU A 186 6.74 10.40 -5.12
N PHE A 187 6.14 11.01 -6.12
CA PHE A 187 4.68 11.12 -6.22
C PHE A 187 3.95 9.80 -6.48
N GLU A 188 4.54 8.89 -7.25
CA GLU A 188 3.97 7.54 -7.43
C GLU A 188 3.91 6.78 -6.10
N MET A 189 4.98 6.86 -5.29
CA MET A 189 5.01 6.26 -3.96
C MET A 189 4.03 6.95 -3.01
N ALA A 190 3.97 8.28 -3.03
CA ALA A 190 3.04 9.05 -2.23
C ALA A 190 1.57 8.71 -2.56
N GLY A 191 1.23 8.54 -3.84
CA GLY A 191 -0.11 8.11 -4.27
C GLY A 191 -0.48 6.71 -3.76
N LYS A 192 0.45 5.75 -3.88
CA LYS A 192 0.29 4.39 -3.32
C LYS A 192 0.04 4.44 -1.80
N TYR A 193 0.83 5.21 -1.05
CA TYR A 193 0.66 5.36 0.40
C TYR A 193 -0.61 6.13 0.78
N THR A 194 -1.05 7.09 -0.02
CA THR A 194 -2.33 7.79 0.17
C THR A 194 -3.49 6.82 0.06
N TYR A 195 -3.50 5.98 -0.96
CA TYR A 195 -4.52 4.96 -1.14
C TYR A 195 -4.53 3.98 0.05
N SER A 196 -3.37 3.46 0.46
CA SER A 196 -3.26 2.54 1.59
C SER A 196 -3.67 3.18 2.92
N GLU A 197 -3.29 4.43 3.19
CA GLU A 197 -3.74 5.20 4.37
C GLU A 197 -5.28 5.25 4.44
N LEU A 198 -5.93 5.62 3.34
CA LEU A 198 -7.39 5.74 3.28
C LEU A 198 -8.10 4.39 3.38
N ARG A 199 -7.49 3.31 2.86
CA ARG A 199 -7.96 1.95 3.06
C ARG A 199 -7.88 1.51 4.52
N MET A 200 -6.82 1.86 5.25
CA MET A 200 -6.72 1.58 6.69
C MET A 200 -7.76 2.38 7.48
N ARG A 201 -7.97 3.66 7.15
CA ARG A 201 -9.05 4.47 7.72
C ARG A 201 -10.44 3.88 7.45
N HIS A 202 -10.65 3.39 6.22
CA HIS A 202 -11.89 2.72 5.83
C HIS A 202 -12.16 1.46 6.67
N ALA A 203 -11.12 0.66 6.90
CA ALA A 203 -11.21 -0.59 7.66
C ALA A 203 -11.69 -0.36 9.10
N GLN A 204 -11.31 0.76 9.71
CA GLN A 204 -11.72 1.17 11.06
C GLN A 204 -13.21 1.53 11.19
N TYR A 205 -13.92 1.82 10.10
CA TYR A 205 -15.33 2.18 10.20
C TYR A 205 -16.21 0.99 10.63
N PRO A 206 -17.21 1.19 11.50
CA PRO A 206 -18.19 0.16 11.81
C PRO A 206 -18.89 -0.36 10.55
N LYS A 207 -19.19 -1.66 10.50
CA LYS A 207 -19.77 -2.33 9.31
C LYS A 207 -21.02 -1.63 8.77
N TYR A 208 -21.91 -1.17 9.65
CA TYR A 208 -23.19 -0.55 9.30
C TYR A 208 -23.17 0.99 9.48
N SER A 209 -22.07 1.65 9.09
CA SER A 209 -21.96 3.10 9.18
C SER A 209 -22.15 3.79 7.83
N LYS A 210 -22.88 4.91 7.82
CA LYS A 210 -22.96 5.81 6.64
C LYS A 210 -21.57 6.21 6.14
N LYS A 211 -20.61 6.44 7.05
CA LYS A 211 -19.22 6.76 6.69
C LYS A 211 -18.56 5.63 5.91
N ARG A 212 -18.79 4.37 6.31
CA ARG A 212 -18.25 3.20 5.61
C ARG A 212 -18.83 3.08 4.21
N MET A 213 -20.15 3.26 4.07
CA MET A 213 -20.82 3.21 2.75
C MET A 213 -20.29 4.29 1.79
N VAL A 214 -20.20 5.54 2.26
CA VAL A 214 -19.66 6.65 1.45
C VAL A 214 -18.20 6.39 1.07
N SER A 215 -17.38 5.93 2.01
CA SER A 215 -15.98 5.59 1.75
C SER A 215 -15.84 4.45 0.74
N SER A 216 -16.64 3.39 0.85
CA SER A 216 -16.67 2.30 -0.15
C SER A 216 -17.07 2.81 -1.53
N PHE A 217 -18.07 3.70 -1.59
CA PHE A 217 -18.52 4.29 -2.85
C PHE A 217 -17.42 5.13 -3.50
N ILE A 218 -16.69 5.95 -2.74
CA ILE A 218 -15.56 6.74 -3.25
C ILE A 218 -14.41 5.84 -3.74
N ASP A 219 -14.10 4.75 -3.01
CA ASP A 219 -13.09 3.78 -3.43
C ASP A 219 -13.47 3.11 -4.76
N MET A 220 -14.73 2.69 -4.88
CA MET A 220 -15.28 2.11 -6.10
C MET A 220 -15.25 3.09 -7.28
N LEU A 221 -15.64 4.35 -7.04
CA LEU A 221 -15.76 5.37 -8.08
C LEU A 221 -14.40 5.81 -8.63
N CYS A 222 -13.43 6.12 -7.76
CA CYS A 222 -12.15 6.71 -8.18
C CYS A 222 -10.93 6.23 -7.38
N GLY A 223 -11.08 5.24 -6.51
CA GLY A 223 -9.99 4.75 -5.65
C GLY A 223 -9.43 5.84 -4.77
N TYR A 224 -10.31 6.64 -4.16
CA TYR A 224 -9.96 7.84 -3.41
C TYR A 224 -9.21 8.92 -4.22
N GLY A 225 -9.38 8.90 -5.54
CA GLY A 225 -8.73 9.83 -6.46
C GLY A 225 -7.26 9.51 -6.70
N GLU A 226 -6.83 8.27 -6.48
CA GLU A 226 -5.49 7.76 -6.79
C GLU A 226 -5.49 6.74 -7.95
N LYS A 227 -6.66 6.17 -8.30
CA LYS A 227 -6.80 5.09 -9.28
C LYS A 227 -7.72 5.48 -10.45
N PRO A 228 -7.20 6.09 -11.53
CA PRO A 228 -8.01 6.44 -12.71
C PRO A 228 -8.69 5.22 -13.36
N GLU A 229 -8.09 4.03 -13.25
CA GLU A 229 -8.67 2.77 -13.71
C GLU A 229 -10.01 2.44 -13.03
N ASN A 230 -10.26 2.93 -11.81
CA ASN A 230 -11.55 2.74 -11.13
C ASN A 230 -12.65 3.54 -11.82
N VAL A 231 -12.35 4.76 -12.28
CA VAL A 231 -13.31 5.62 -12.99
C VAL A 231 -13.72 4.98 -14.32
N ILE A 232 -12.77 4.38 -15.04
CA ILE A 232 -13.04 3.66 -16.28
C ILE A 232 -13.94 2.44 -16.02
N ARG A 233 -13.60 1.62 -15.02
CA ARG A 233 -14.42 0.44 -14.65
C ARG A 233 -15.82 0.83 -14.19
N PHE A 234 -15.95 1.89 -13.41
CA PHE A 234 -17.24 2.44 -12.99
C PHE A 234 -18.07 2.91 -14.19
N SER A 235 -17.46 3.65 -15.11
CA SER A 235 -18.11 4.16 -16.32
C SER A 235 -18.61 3.03 -17.21
N LEU A 236 -17.78 2.02 -17.47
CA LEU A 236 -18.18 0.82 -18.24
C LEU A 236 -19.30 0.05 -17.53
N GLY A 237 -19.25 -0.07 -16.21
CA GLY A 237 -20.31 -0.71 -15.43
C GLY A 237 -21.64 0.03 -15.52
N MET A 238 -21.63 1.37 -15.47
CA MET A 238 -22.83 2.19 -15.64
C MET A 238 -23.40 2.08 -17.04
N ILE A 239 -22.56 2.12 -18.08
CA ILE A 239 -22.98 1.94 -19.48
C ILE A 239 -23.68 0.59 -19.65
N LEU A 240 -23.07 -0.49 -19.14
CA LEU A 240 -23.66 -1.83 -19.22
C LEU A 240 -24.98 -1.94 -18.44
N LEU A 241 -25.06 -1.34 -17.25
CA LEU A 241 -26.28 -1.33 -16.45
C LEU A 241 -27.42 -0.58 -17.17
N CYS A 242 -27.15 0.61 -17.71
CA CYS A 242 -28.12 1.38 -18.47
C CYS A 242 -28.53 0.67 -19.76
N ALA A 243 -27.59 0.06 -20.49
CA ALA A 243 -27.87 -0.75 -21.67
C ALA A 243 -28.85 -1.90 -21.36
N LEU A 244 -28.67 -2.59 -20.24
CA LEU A 244 -29.59 -3.62 -19.77
C LEU A 244 -30.97 -3.04 -19.42
N CYS A 245 -31.02 -1.89 -18.75
CA CYS A 245 -32.29 -1.20 -18.47
C CYS A 245 -33.02 -0.82 -19.77
N TYR A 246 -32.30 -0.32 -20.78
CA TYR A 246 -32.86 0.00 -22.10
C TYR A 246 -33.35 -1.23 -22.83
N PHE A 247 -32.63 -2.34 -22.75
CA PHE A 247 -33.03 -3.60 -23.37
C PHE A 247 -34.34 -4.14 -22.79
N VAL A 248 -34.57 -3.96 -21.47
CA VAL A 248 -35.80 -4.40 -20.80
C VAL A 248 -36.96 -3.41 -21.02
N LEU A 249 -36.70 -2.11 -20.92
CA LEU A 249 -37.75 -1.08 -20.93
C LEU A 249 -38.11 -0.57 -22.34
N GLY A 250 -37.19 -0.70 -23.29
CA GLY A 250 -37.36 -0.34 -24.69
C GLY A 250 -36.78 1.04 -25.06
N ILE A 251 -36.22 1.09 -26.27
CA ILE A 251 -35.75 2.31 -26.96
C ILE A 251 -36.39 2.39 -28.34
N ASN A 252 -36.52 3.60 -28.88
CA ASN A 252 -37.08 3.82 -30.21
C ASN A 252 -35.97 3.94 -31.25
N TYR A 253 -36.06 3.13 -32.30
CA TYR A 253 -35.17 3.13 -33.46
C TYR A 253 -36.01 2.98 -34.72
N ASN A 254 -35.92 3.94 -35.64
CA ASN A 254 -36.72 3.95 -36.88
C ASN A 254 -38.24 3.75 -36.66
N ASP A 255 -38.80 4.43 -35.67
CA ASP A 255 -40.22 4.35 -35.26
C ASP A 255 -40.69 2.99 -34.70
N GLU A 256 -39.77 2.04 -34.52
CA GLU A 256 -40.01 0.76 -33.85
C GLU A 256 -39.41 0.75 -32.43
N THR A 257 -40.16 0.17 -31.49
CA THR A 257 -39.66 0.00 -30.11
C THR A 257 -38.85 -1.28 -30.01
N ILE A 258 -37.52 -1.13 -29.98
CA ILE A 258 -36.60 -2.22 -29.72
C ILE A 258 -36.61 -2.52 -28.21
N ARG A 259 -37.06 -3.71 -27.85
CA ARG A 259 -37.04 -4.27 -26.49
C ARG A 259 -36.84 -5.78 -26.57
N ILE A 260 -36.52 -6.42 -25.45
CA ILE A 260 -36.48 -7.88 -25.39
C ILE A 260 -37.83 -8.48 -25.82
N ASP A 261 -37.79 -9.37 -26.80
CA ASP A 261 -38.97 -10.09 -27.29
C ASP A 261 -38.71 -11.60 -27.21
N THR A 262 -39.51 -12.29 -26.40
CA THR A 262 -39.41 -13.75 -26.20
C THR A 262 -39.90 -14.54 -27.41
N SER A 263 -40.56 -13.89 -28.36
CA SER A 263 -41.04 -14.51 -29.60
C SER A 263 -40.08 -14.32 -30.79
N ALA A 264 -39.10 -13.41 -30.66
CA ALA A 264 -38.11 -13.13 -31.69
C ALA A 264 -36.94 -14.13 -31.67
N THR A 265 -36.16 -14.16 -32.76
CA THR A 265 -34.98 -15.03 -32.81
C THR A 265 -33.88 -14.54 -31.87
N PHE A 266 -32.93 -15.44 -31.56
CA PHE A 266 -31.77 -15.06 -30.73
C PHE A 266 -30.94 -13.95 -31.39
N GLU A 267 -30.82 -13.97 -32.72
CA GLU A 267 -30.07 -12.98 -33.49
C GLU A 267 -30.71 -11.60 -33.39
N ASP A 268 -32.03 -11.51 -33.51
CA ASP A 268 -32.78 -10.25 -33.36
C ASP A 268 -32.60 -9.63 -31.97
N ASN A 269 -32.70 -10.47 -30.92
CA ASN A 269 -32.48 -10.03 -29.55
C ASN A 269 -31.01 -9.60 -29.29
N LEU A 270 -30.05 -10.24 -29.96
CA LEU A 270 -28.65 -9.86 -29.87
C LEU A 270 -28.39 -8.50 -30.54
N HIS A 271 -28.95 -8.26 -31.72
CA HIS A 271 -28.91 -6.96 -32.39
C HIS A 271 -29.57 -5.85 -31.55
N ALA A 272 -30.74 -6.14 -30.97
CA ALA A 272 -31.43 -5.24 -30.07
C ALA A 272 -30.56 -4.85 -28.85
N MET A 273 -29.87 -5.84 -28.26
CA MET A 273 -28.94 -5.60 -27.15
C MET A 273 -27.75 -4.72 -27.57
N PHE A 274 -27.17 -4.93 -28.75
CA PHE A 274 -26.08 -4.09 -29.26
C PHE A 274 -26.53 -2.65 -29.53
N ASN A 275 -27.75 -2.45 -30.06
CA ASN A 275 -28.31 -1.11 -30.25
C ASN A 275 -28.54 -0.40 -28.91
N CYS A 276 -29.03 -1.11 -27.88
CA CYS A 276 -29.17 -0.57 -26.52
C CYS A 276 -27.81 -0.21 -25.91
N PHE A 277 -26.78 -1.03 -26.13
CA PHE A 277 -25.43 -0.74 -25.69
C PHE A 277 -24.84 0.48 -26.40
N TYR A 278 -24.99 0.56 -27.72
CA TYR A 278 -24.56 1.72 -28.50
C TYR A 278 -25.26 3.01 -28.04
N PHE A 279 -26.58 2.97 -27.82
CA PHE A 279 -27.33 4.12 -27.30
C PHE A 279 -26.84 4.57 -25.92
N SER A 280 -26.57 3.62 -25.02
CA SER A 280 -26.00 3.88 -23.70
C SER A 280 -24.61 4.55 -23.79
N VAL A 281 -23.71 4.05 -24.64
CA VAL A 281 -22.39 4.67 -24.87
C VAL A 281 -22.52 6.11 -25.37
N VAL A 282 -23.36 6.36 -26.36
CA VAL A 282 -23.59 7.69 -26.95
C VAL A 282 -24.20 8.66 -25.93
N THR A 283 -25.11 8.16 -25.09
CA THR A 283 -25.77 8.93 -24.03
C THR A 283 -24.80 9.27 -22.90
N PHE A 284 -24.03 8.27 -22.42
CA PHE A 284 -23.03 8.44 -21.37
C PHE A 284 -21.91 9.40 -21.79
N THR A 285 -21.46 9.33 -23.05
CA THR A 285 -20.45 10.25 -23.60
C THR A 285 -21.02 11.60 -24.02
N THR A 286 -22.34 11.80 -23.92
CA THR A 286 -23.05 13.03 -24.31
C THR A 286 -22.88 13.42 -25.78
N LEU A 287 -22.60 12.47 -26.67
CA LEU A 287 -22.41 12.71 -28.12
C LEU A 287 -23.73 12.99 -28.85
N GLY A 288 -24.78 12.20 -28.55
CA GLY A 288 -26.15 12.43 -29.01
C GLY A 288 -26.36 12.44 -30.54
N TYR A 289 -26.10 11.33 -31.25
CA TYR A 289 -26.27 11.26 -32.71
C TYR A 289 -27.72 11.40 -33.21
N GLY A 290 -28.72 11.15 -32.35
CA GLY A 290 -30.14 11.37 -32.67
C GLY A 290 -30.82 10.28 -33.51
N ASP A 291 -30.13 9.19 -33.77
CA ASP A 291 -30.60 7.98 -34.46
C ASP A 291 -31.50 7.09 -33.58
N ILE A 292 -31.21 7.04 -32.28
CA ILE A 292 -31.99 6.31 -31.28
C ILE A 292 -32.56 7.32 -30.27
N THR A 293 -33.83 7.17 -29.92
CA THR A 293 -34.49 8.04 -28.93
C THR A 293 -35.09 7.26 -27.76
N PRO A 294 -35.00 7.77 -26.53
CA PRO A 294 -35.62 7.13 -25.37
C PRO A 294 -37.14 7.38 -25.31
N VAL A 295 -37.88 6.38 -24.85
CA VAL A 295 -39.35 6.39 -24.76
C VAL A 295 -39.84 6.13 -23.33
N GLY A 296 -40.88 6.85 -22.91
CA GLY A 296 -41.45 6.68 -21.57
C GLY A 296 -40.41 6.87 -20.45
N ILE A 297 -40.27 5.86 -19.59
CA ILE A 297 -39.37 5.89 -18.41
C ILE A 297 -37.89 5.93 -18.81
N THR A 298 -37.50 5.41 -19.98
CA THR A 298 -36.09 5.40 -20.41
C THR A 298 -35.53 6.80 -20.67
N ARG A 299 -36.40 7.81 -20.83
CA ARG A 299 -35.99 9.23 -20.88
C ARG A 299 -35.35 9.69 -19.59
N LEU A 300 -35.92 9.31 -18.44
CA LEU A 300 -35.35 9.68 -17.14
C LEU A 300 -34.00 8.98 -16.92
N ILE A 301 -33.89 7.71 -17.32
CA ILE A 301 -32.65 6.95 -17.24
C ILE A 301 -31.57 7.60 -18.11
N ALA A 302 -31.89 7.98 -19.35
CA ALA A 302 -30.98 8.67 -20.25
C ALA A 302 -30.49 10.02 -19.69
N THR A 303 -31.36 10.80 -19.07
CA THR A 303 -30.96 12.06 -18.43
C THR A 303 -30.01 11.83 -17.26
N ILE A 304 -30.29 10.83 -16.41
CA ILE A 304 -29.41 10.48 -15.28
C ILE A 304 -28.08 9.93 -15.79
N GLU A 305 -28.10 9.08 -16.81
CA GLU A 305 -26.90 8.53 -17.43
C GLU A 305 -26.00 9.61 -18.02
N ALA A 306 -26.56 10.54 -18.82
CA ALA A 306 -25.80 11.65 -19.39
C ALA A 306 -25.19 12.54 -18.30
N PHE A 307 -25.92 12.79 -17.20
CA PHE A 307 -25.39 13.54 -16.06
C PHE A 307 -24.22 12.81 -15.39
N ILE A 308 -24.37 11.51 -15.09
CA ILE A 308 -23.32 10.68 -14.50
C ILE A 308 -22.10 10.59 -15.42
N GLY A 309 -22.33 10.47 -16.73
CA GLY A 309 -21.30 10.40 -17.75
C GLY A 309 -20.44 11.66 -17.79
N SER A 310 -21.07 12.83 -17.87
CA SER A 310 -20.37 14.13 -17.84
C SER A 310 -19.51 14.31 -16.59
N PHE A 311 -20.03 13.91 -15.42
CA PHE A 311 -19.29 13.96 -14.16
C PHE A 311 -18.14 12.95 -14.11
N SER A 312 -18.35 11.74 -14.62
CA SER A 312 -17.33 10.67 -14.62
C SER A 312 -16.16 11.03 -15.53
N LEU A 313 -16.43 11.67 -16.68
CA LEU A 313 -15.39 12.15 -17.60
C LEU A 313 -14.55 13.27 -16.98
N ALA A 314 -15.21 14.24 -16.33
CA ALA A 314 -14.51 15.29 -15.58
C ALA A 314 -13.68 14.70 -14.43
N LEU A 315 -14.24 13.75 -13.68
CA LEU A 315 -13.53 13.07 -12.60
C LEU A 315 -12.32 12.29 -13.11
N PHE A 316 -12.44 11.60 -14.25
CA PHE A 316 -11.33 10.90 -14.88
C PHE A 316 -10.17 11.86 -15.19
N VAL A 317 -10.46 13.01 -15.80
CA VAL A 317 -9.44 14.03 -16.10
C VAL A 317 -8.77 14.52 -14.81
N VAL A 318 -9.55 14.84 -13.77
CA VAL A 318 -8.98 15.33 -12.50
C VAL A 318 -8.08 14.28 -11.85
N VAL A 319 -8.51 13.02 -11.79
CA VAL A 319 -7.71 11.93 -11.19
C VAL A 319 -6.47 11.63 -12.03
N PHE A 320 -6.60 11.66 -13.34
CA PHE A 320 -5.48 11.44 -14.27
C PHE A 320 -4.44 12.56 -14.16
N VAL A 321 -4.87 13.83 -14.22
CA VAL A 321 -3.98 14.99 -14.07
C VAL A 321 -3.31 14.95 -12.69
N LYS A 322 -4.07 14.73 -11.62
CA LYS A 322 -3.51 14.61 -10.27
C LYS A 322 -2.42 13.54 -10.16
N ARG A 323 -2.53 12.43 -10.89
CA ARG A 323 -1.52 11.36 -10.92
C ARG A 323 -0.28 11.73 -11.73
N MET A 324 -0.40 12.64 -12.70
CA MET A 324 0.70 13.08 -13.58
C MET A 324 1.43 14.32 -13.06
N THR A 325 0.72 15.23 -12.39
CA THR A 325 1.23 16.56 -11.99
C THR A 325 1.58 16.68 -10.53
N ARG A 326 1.20 15.70 -9.70
CA ARG A 326 1.92 15.50 -8.45
C ARG A 326 3.24 14.94 -8.88
#